data_AF-A0AAV7DBY5-F1
#
_entry.id   AF-A0AAV7DBY5-F1
#
_cell.length_a   1.000
_cell.length_b   1.000
_cell.length_c   1.000
_cell.angle_alpha   90.00
_cell.angle_beta   90.00
_cell.angle_gamma   90.00
#
_symmetry.space_group_name_H-M   'P 1'
#
loop_
_entity.id
_entity.type
_entity.pdbx_description
1 polymer ?
#
loop_
_entity_poly.entity_id
_entity_poly.type
_entity_poly.pdbx_seq_one_letter_code
_entity_poly.pdbx_strand_id
1 'polypeptide(L)'
;MSGASRTSSVSDTVRTSGMAGPSMLEIDLYSVFMCRKCNTILAEGGNACESNDVLDLIAFLAVSTDVEVEEGQRYDVSPDLQGCVYSYLRCGVCKAKVGLFLTCAVAEVSHLRKLFCIFRKSVLCYSLKTKNLLEGERFYFNAARCVAKLGQLEQDMFHTYSRIQDLANIVQLQLQSSEDED
;
A
#
# COMPACT_ATOMS: atom_id res chain seq x y z
N MET A 1 -28.41 -11.46 37.70
CA MET A 1 -26.94 -11.53 37.58
C MET A 1 -26.58 -11.03 36.19
N SER A 2 -25.96 -9.85 36.12
CA SER A 2 -25.61 -9.13 34.89
C SER A 2 -24.38 -9.75 34.25
N GLY A 3 -24.41 -10.01 32.94
CA GLY A 3 -23.29 -10.54 32.17
C GLY A 3 -23.10 -9.69 30.91
N ALA A 4 -22.08 -8.84 30.92
CA ALA A 4 -21.81 -7.80 29.94
C ALA A 4 -21.36 -8.36 28.57
N SER A 5 -21.93 -7.79 27.51
CA SER A 5 -21.46 -7.89 26.14
C SER A 5 -20.06 -7.27 26.01
N ARG A 6 -19.08 -8.06 25.55
CA ARG A 6 -17.74 -7.57 25.20
C ARG A 6 -17.74 -7.18 23.72
N THR A 7 -17.92 -5.90 23.43
CA THR A 7 -17.54 -5.32 22.14
C THR A 7 -16.05 -5.01 22.18
N SER A 8 -15.22 -5.78 21.47
CA SER A 8 -13.81 -5.47 21.30
C SER A 8 -13.67 -4.44 20.17
N SER A 9 -13.40 -3.19 20.53
CA SER A 9 -12.93 -2.16 19.61
C SER A 9 -11.57 -2.58 19.05
N VAL A 10 -11.48 -2.72 17.73
CA VAL A 10 -10.21 -2.92 17.03
C VAL A 10 -9.45 -1.61 17.07
N SER A 11 -8.51 -1.50 18.01
CA SER A 11 -7.49 -0.45 17.99
C SER A 11 -6.29 -1.01 17.26
N ASP A 12 -6.20 -0.71 15.96
CA ASP A 12 -5.05 -1.08 15.13
C ASP A 12 -3.78 -0.43 15.67
N THR A 13 -2.91 -1.28 16.21
CA THR A 13 -1.60 -0.87 16.71
C THR A 13 -0.68 -0.76 15.51
N VAL A 14 -0.56 0.44 14.93
CA VAL A 14 0.48 0.76 13.94
C VAL A 14 1.82 0.53 14.62
N ARG A 15 2.49 -0.59 14.27
CA ARG A 15 3.86 -0.87 14.70
C ARG A 15 4.79 0.12 14.01
N THR A 16 5.11 1.20 14.71
CA THR A 16 6.23 2.08 14.36
C THR A 16 7.53 1.37 14.72
N SER A 17 8.03 0.53 13.81
CA SER A 17 9.43 0.10 13.87
C SER A 17 10.31 1.25 13.39
N GLY A 18 10.72 2.11 14.32
CA GLY A 18 11.73 3.12 14.06
C GLY A 18 13.13 2.50 14.10
N MET A 19 13.92 2.70 13.04
CA MET A 19 15.36 2.96 13.11
C MET A 19 15.84 3.68 11.84
N ALA A 20 16.13 4.98 11.97
CA ALA A 20 16.76 5.78 10.93
C ALA A 20 18.28 5.48 10.88
N GLY A 21 18.69 4.53 10.03
CA GLY A 21 20.06 4.45 9.50
C GLY A 21 20.31 5.53 8.43
N PRO A 22 21.57 5.78 8.02
CA PRO A 22 21.90 6.91 7.17
C PRO A 22 21.23 6.81 5.78
N SER A 23 20.32 7.75 5.52
CA SER A 23 19.70 8.09 4.21
C SER A 23 18.74 7.08 3.57
N MET A 24 17.85 6.48 4.37
CA MET A 24 16.62 5.91 3.81
C MET A 24 15.71 7.01 3.26
N LEU A 25 15.08 6.75 2.12
CA LEU A 25 14.22 7.65 1.37
C LEU A 25 12.80 7.10 1.36
N GLU A 26 11.86 8.00 1.63
CA GLU A 26 10.45 7.66 1.57
C GLU A 26 10.01 7.53 0.11
N ILE A 27 9.26 6.47 -0.19
CA ILE A 27 8.63 6.29 -1.49
C ILE A 27 7.54 7.34 -1.68
N ASP A 28 7.51 7.99 -2.84
CA ASP A 28 6.48 8.95 -3.20
C ASP A 28 5.76 8.60 -4.51
N LEU A 29 4.74 9.40 -4.83
CA LEU A 29 3.91 9.23 -6.03
C LEU A 29 4.71 9.34 -7.35
N TYR A 30 5.93 9.86 -7.31
CA TYR A 30 6.77 10.15 -8.47
C TYR A 30 8.05 9.31 -8.47
N SER A 31 8.00 8.16 -7.81
CA SER A 31 9.08 7.17 -7.79
C SER A 31 8.77 6.08 -8.81
N VAL A 32 9.76 5.66 -9.60
CA VAL A 32 9.63 4.60 -10.60
C VAL A 32 10.60 3.48 -10.28
N PHE A 33 10.10 2.26 -10.12
CA PHE A 33 10.90 1.08 -9.78
C PHE A 33 11.20 0.27 -11.04
N MET A 34 12.47 -0.04 -11.24
CA MET A 34 12.99 -0.70 -12.43
C MET A 34 13.78 -1.94 -12.05
N CYS A 35 13.73 -2.97 -12.89
CA CYS A 35 14.54 -4.18 -12.72
C CYS A 35 16.03 -3.80 -12.71
N ARG A 36 16.76 -4.17 -11.66
CA ARG A 36 18.20 -3.86 -11.56
C ARG A 36 19.04 -4.47 -12.69
N LYS A 37 18.58 -5.57 -13.30
CA LYS A 37 19.32 -6.28 -14.35
C LYS A 37 19.18 -5.66 -15.75
N CYS A 38 18.00 -5.14 -16.10
CA CYS A 38 17.70 -4.69 -17.47
C CYS A 38 16.94 -3.36 -17.55
N ASN A 39 16.73 -2.70 -16.42
CA ASN A 39 16.05 -1.40 -16.29
C ASN A 39 14.59 -1.37 -16.78
N THR A 40 13.96 -2.52 -17.04
CA THR A 40 12.53 -2.61 -17.33
C THR A 40 11.73 -2.08 -16.14
N ILE A 41 10.75 -1.21 -16.40
CA ILE A 41 9.87 -0.65 -15.36
C ILE A 41 9.00 -1.77 -14.80
N LEU A 42 9.02 -1.94 -13.48
CA LEU A 42 8.26 -2.97 -12.77
C LEU A 42 7.07 -2.39 -12.01
N ALA A 43 7.22 -1.19 -11.43
CA ALA A 43 6.17 -0.58 -10.63
C ALA A 43 6.32 0.93 -10.51
N GLU A 44 5.24 1.58 -10.14
CA GLU A 44 5.19 3.01 -9.80
C GLU A 44 4.98 3.17 -8.30
N GLY A 45 5.63 4.16 -7.69
CA GLY A 45 5.57 4.45 -6.25
C GLY A 45 4.19 4.84 -5.77
N GLY A 46 3.31 5.34 -6.64
CA GLY A 46 1.90 5.58 -6.32
C GLY A 46 1.12 4.32 -5.95
N ASN A 47 1.59 3.15 -6.39
CA ASN A 47 0.98 1.85 -6.05
C ASN A 47 1.66 1.17 -4.85
N ALA A 48 2.73 1.74 -4.30
CA ALA A 48 3.37 1.22 -3.10
C ALA A 48 2.42 1.37 -1.91
N CYS A 49 2.30 0.33 -1.10
CA CYS A 49 1.37 0.28 0.02
C CYS A 49 1.98 -0.26 1.31
N GLU A 50 3.15 -0.89 1.23
CA GLU A 50 3.86 -1.39 2.41
C GLU A 50 5.33 -1.65 2.10
N SER A 51 6.15 -1.76 3.14
CA SER A 51 7.48 -2.34 3.03
C SER A 51 7.76 -3.21 4.24
N ASN A 52 8.43 -4.34 4.03
CA ASN A 52 8.75 -5.31 5.06
C ASN A 52 10.27 -5.49 5.11
N ASP A 53 10.89 -5.05 6.20
CA ASP A 53 12.35 -5.08 6.34
C ASP A 53 12.90 -6.49 6.62
N VAL A 54 12.10 -7.36 7.26
CA VAL A 54 12.50 -8.76 7.52
C VAL A 54 12.68 -9.52 6.21
N LEU A 55 11.75 -9.32 5.26
CA LEU A 55 11.80 -9.94 3.94
C LEU A 55 12.52 -9.09 2.87
N ASP A 56 13.05 -7.92 3.26
CA ASP A 56 13.69 -6.93 2.38
C ASP A 56 12.91 -6.64 1.09
N LEU A 57 11.63 -6.25 1.24
CA LEU A 57 10.72 -6.03 0.13
C LEU A 57 9.83 -4.79 0.28
N ILE A 58 9.28 -4.36 -0.86
CA ILE A 58 8.26 -3.33 -0.98
C ILE A 58 7.03 -3.98 -1.63
N ALA A 59 5.86 -3.77 -1.04
CA ALA A 59 4.60 -4.29 -1.55
C ALA A 59 3.85 -3.24 -2.37
N PHE A 60 3.30 -3.68 -3.51
CA PHE A 60 2.53 -2.86 -4.42
C PHE A 60 1.14 -3.45 -4.65
N LEU A 61 0.14 -2.57 -4.77
CA LEU A 61 -1.22 -2.92 -5.17
C LEU A 61 -1.30 -3.33 -6.64
N ALA A 62 -0.48 -2.69 -7.48
CA ALA A 62 -0.38 -2.95 -8.90
C ALA A 62 1.06 -2.78 -9.38
N VAL A 63 1.39 -3.51 -10.44
CA VAL A 63 2.69 -3.51 -11.12
C VAL A 63 2.50 -3.32 -12.62
N SER A 64 3.58 -3.08 -13.35
CA SER A 64 3.53 -2.98 -14.81
C SER A 64 3.16 -4.33 -15.45
N THR A 65 2.77 -4.28 -16.72
CA THR A 65 2.52 -5.48 -17.54
C THR A 65 3.79 -6.29 -17.80
N ASP A 66 4.98 -5.74 -17.50
CA ASP A 66 6.27 -6.42 -17.62
C ASP A 66 6.66 -7.19 -16.34
N VAL A 67 5.73 -7.39 -15.41
CA VAL A 67 5.90 -8.28 -14.25
C VAL A 67 5.04 -9.52 -14.45
N GLU A 68 5.69 -10.68 -14.50
CA GLU A 68 5.03 -11.98 -14.64
C GLU A 68 4.96 -12.69 -13.29
N VAL A 69 3.79 -13.21 -12.95
CA VAL A 69 3.65 -14.17 -11.85
C VAL A 69 4.02 -15.54 -12.40
N GLU A 70 5.07 -16.14 -11.87
CA GLU A 70 5.52 -17.45 -12.31
C GLU A 70 4.46 -18.52 -12.01
N GLU A 71 4.17 -19.35 -13.01
CA GLU A 71 3.30 -20.50 -12.87
C GLU A 71 3.88 -21.53 -11.88
N GLY A 72 3.00 -22.18 -11.13
CA GLY A 72 3.39 -23.11 -10.08
C GLY A 72 3.53 -22.42 -8.72
N GLN A 73 2.65 -22.81 -7.80
CA GLN A 73 2.72 -22.38 -6.42
C GLN A 73 3.86 -23.10 -5.70
N ARG A 74 4.55 -22.35 -4.83
CA ARG A 74 5.67 -22.83 -4.02
C ARG A 74 5.29 -22.77 -2.55
N TYR A 75 5.88 -23.72 -1.83
CA TYR A 75 5.95 -23.76 -0.38
C TYR A 75 7.42 -23.55 -0.02
N ASP A 76 7.75 -22.52 0.76
CA ASP A 76 9.14 -22.31 1.17
C ASP A 76 9.52 -23.20 2.36
N VAL A 77 10.82 -23.48 2.45
CA VAL A 77 11.47 -23.97 3.67
C VAL A 77 12.13 -22.80 4.43
N SER A 78 12.22 -21.61 3.81
CA SER A 78 12.69 -20.39 4.48
C SER A 78 11.88 -20.11 5.75
N PRO A 79 12.53 -19.85 6.90
CA PRO A 79 11.83 -19.58 8.16
C PRO A 79 10.82 -18.44 8.04
N ASP A 80 11.16 -17.39 7.29
CA ASP A 80 10.34 -16.18 7.20
C ASP A 80 9.08 -16.35 6.33
N LEU A 81 9.01 -17.42 5.55
CA LEU A 81 7.86 -17.75 4.69
C LEU A 81 7.30 -19.15 5.02
N GLN A 82 7.68 -19.73 6.14
CA GLN A 82 7.21 -21.05 6.55
C GLN A 82 5.69 -21.04 6.70
N GLY A 83 5.02 -22.01 6.09
CA GLY A 83 3.55 -22.10 6.08
C GLY A 83 2.85 -21.15 5.09
N CYS A 84 3.60 -20.38 4.30
CA CYS A 84 3.05 -19.56 3.22
C CYS A 84 3.04 -20.30 1.88
N VAL A 85 2.11 -19.91 1.01
CA VAL A 85 2.04 -20.36 -0.40
C VAL A 85 2.22 -19.15 -1.29
N TYR A 86 3.19 -19.20 -2.19
CA TYR A 86 3.53 -18.05 -3.04
C TYR A 86 4.02 -18.45 -4.43
N SER A 87 4.01 -17.50 -5.36
CA SER A 87 4.68 -17.60 -6.66
C SER A 87 5.80 -16.56 -6.72
N TYR A 88 6.85 -16.80 -7.50
CA TYR A 88 7.84 -15.76 -7.75
C TYR A 88 7.30 -14.74 -8.76
N LEU A 89 7.72 -13.49 -8.59
CA LEU A 89 7.59 -12.46 -9.61
C LEU A 89 8.84 -12.47 -10.47
N ARG A 90 8.65 -12.42 -11.79
CA ARG A 90 9.72 -12.34 -12.78
C ARG A 90 9.59 -11.08 -13.61
N CYS A 91 10.73 -10.48 -13.94
CA CYS A 91 10.77 -9.47 -14.99
C CYS A 91 10.44 -10.14 -16.33
N GLY A 92 9.42 -9.66 -17.03
CA GLY A 92 8.95 -10.20 -18.30
C GLY A 92 10.00 -10.16 -19.41
N VAL A 93 10.95 -9.22 -19.32
CA VAL A 93 12.03 -9.05 -20.31
C VAL A 93 13.23 -9.96 -20.02
N CYS A 94 13.90 -9.79 -18.88
CA CYS A 94 15.15 -10.52 -18.60
C CYS A 94 14.96 -11.82 -17.80
N LYS A 95 13.72 -12.14 -17.42
CA LYS A 95 13.29 -13.32 -16.64
C LYS A 95 13.93 -13.45 -15.26
N ALA A 96 14.63 -12.41 -14.78
CA ALA A 96 15.17 -12.36 -13.44
C ALA A 96 14.05 -12.42 -12.40
N LYS A 97 14.32 -13.13 -11.29
CA LYS A 97 13.44 -13.10 -10.11
C LYS A 97 13.53 -11.73 -9.46
N VAL A 98 12.39 -11.04 -9.38
CA VAL A 98 12.28 -9.68 -8.82
C VAL A 98 11.44 -9.62 -7.56
N GLY A 99 10.71 -10.69 -7.22
CA GLY A 99 9.82 -10.64 -6.07
C GLY A 99 9.06 -11.94 -5.82
N LEU A 100 7.98 -11.80 -5.07
CA LEU A 100 7.05 -12.85 -4.72
C LEU A 100 5.61 -12.33 -4.68
N PHE A 101 4.65 -13.23 -4.88
CA PHE A 101 3.22 -12.98 -4.76
C PHE A 101 2.62 -14.01 -3.81
N LEU A 102 2.21 -13.56 -2.61
CA LEU A 102 1.68 -14.42 -1.56
C LEU A 102 0.21 -14.75 -1.83
N THR A 103 -0.08 -16.03 -2.06
CA THR A 103 -1.46 -16.52 -2.17
C THR A 103 -2.04 -16.89 -0.81
N CYS A 104 -1.27 -17.61 0.00
CA CYS A 104 -1.59 -17.92 1.39
C CYS A 104 -0.47 -17.42 2.28
N ALA A 105 -0.81 -16.87 3.44
CA ALA A 105 0.13 -16.23 4.33
C ALA A 105 -0.27 -16.46 5.78
N VAL A 106 0.71 -16.80 6.62
CA VAL A 106 0.59 -16.89 8.08
C VAL A 106 0.35 -15.50 8.69
N ALA A 107 -0.05 -15.44 9.96
CA ALA A 107 -0.53 -14.21 10.60
C ALA A 107 0.48 -13.05 10.49
N GLU A 108 1.76 -13.36 10.67
CA GLU A 108 2.89 -12.44 10.70
C GLU A 108 3.08 -11.68 9.39
N VAL A 109 2.74 -12.31 8.25
CA VAL A 109 2.89 -11.73 6.89
C VAL A 109 1.55 -11.70 6.14
N SER A 110 0.44 -11.84 6.87
CA SER A 110 -0.90 -11.91 6.29
C SER A 110 -1.31 -10.62 5.57
N HIS A 111 -0.78 -9.48 6.01
CA HIS A 111 -0.95 -8.16 5.37
C HIS A 111 -0.36 -8.08 3.96
N LEU A 112 0.64 -8.93 3.63
CA LEU A 112 1.25 -8.99 2.29
C LEU A 112 0.48 -9.88 1.30
N ARG A 113 -0.61 -10.52 1.73
CA ARG A 113 -1.35 -11.46 0.89
C ARG A 113 -1.99 -10.75 -0.30
N LYS A 114 -1.88 -11.37 -1.48
CA LYS A 114 -2.38 -10.83 -2.77
C LYS A 114 -1.76 -9.49 -3.19
N LEU A 115 -0.65 -9.09 -2.57
CA LEU A 115 0.15 -7.96 -3.01
C LEU A 115 1.31 -8.42 -3.88
N PHE A 116 1.78 -7.54 -4.75
CA PHE A 116 3.01 -7.74 -5.51
C PHE A 116 4.19 -7.28 -4.66
N CYS A 117 4.93 -8.23 -4.09
CA CYS A 117 6.04 -7.92 -3.21
C CYS A 117 7.37 -7.99 -3.99
N ILE A 118 7.98 -6.84 -4.24
CA ILE A 118 9.23 -6.72 -4.99
C ILE A 118 10.41 -6.62 -4.01
N PHE A 119 11.45 -7.44 -4.22
CA PHE A 119 12.66 -7.39 -3.39
C PHE A 119 13.44 -6.10 -3.63
N ARG A 120 13.86 -5.42 -2.57
CA ARG A 120 14.58 -4.14 -2.68
C ARG A 120 15.90 -4.28 -3.45
N LYS A 121 16.67 -5.35 -3.19
CA LYS A 121 17.90 -5.66 -3.93
C LYS A 121 17.73 -5.95 -5.42
N SER A 122 16.50 -6.22 -5.87
CA SER A 122 16.22 -6.57 -7.27
C SER A 122 15.88 -5.36 -8.13
N VAL A 123 15.79 -4.16 -7.53
CA VAL A 123 15.34 -2.95 -8.21
C VAL A 123 16.26 -1.75 -8.02
N LEU A 124 16.19 -0.87 -9.01
CA LEU A 124 16.61 0.51 -8.94
C LEU A 124 15.36 1.38 -8.87
N CYS A 125 15.45 2.53 -8.20
CA CYS A 125 14.35 3.49 -8.12
C CYS A 125 14.81 4.85 -8.65
N TYR A 126 14.06 5.35 -9.63
CA TYR A 126 14.24 6.69 -10.17
C TYR A 126 13.23 7.64 -9.53
N SER A 127 13.72 8.66 -8.83
CA SER A 127 12.88 9.74 -8.29
C SER A 127 12.75 10.84 -9.33
N LEU A 128 11.55 11.03 -9.88
CA LEU A 128 11.28 12.10 -10.84
C LEU A 128 11.46 13.50 -10.21
N LYS A 129 11.19 13.64 -8.91
CA LYS A 129 11.37 14.90 -8.17
C LYS A 129 12.83 15.33 -8.12
N THR A 130 13.71 14.41 -7.75
CA THR A 130 15.14 14.71 -7.55
C THR A 130 15.99 14.41 -8.78
N LYS A 131 15.42 13.75 -9.79
CA LYS A 131 16.07 13.28 -11.02
C LYS A 131 17.27 12.38 -10.75
N ASN A 132 17.19 11.60 -9.67
CA ASN A 132 18.25 10.70 -9.24
C ASN A 132 17.81 9.24 -9.34
N LEU A 133 18.76 8.39 -9.72
CA LEU A 133 18.65 6.95 -9.70
C LEU A 133 19.35 6.41 -8.46
N LEU A 134 18.64 5.60 -7.68
CA LEU A 134 19.11 5.10 -6.39
C LEU A 134 18.77 3.63 -6.23
N GLU A 135 19.51 2.95 -5.35
CA GLU A 135 19.28 1.54 -5.04
C GLU A 135 17.94 1.34 -4.31
N GLY A 136 17.20 0.28 -4.65
CA GLY A 136 15.91 -0.03 -4.02
C GLY A 136 15.99 -0.22 -2.51
N GLU A 137 17.14 -0.69 -2.00
CA GLU A 137 17.46 -0.87 -0.58
C GLU A 137 17.40 0.44 0.22
N ARG A 138 17.50 1.59 -0.46
CA ARG A 138 17.37 2.90 0.17
C ARG A 138 15.93 3.36 0.32
N PHE A 139 14.93 2.62 -0.17
CA PHE A 139 13.54 3.07 -0.16
C PHE A 139 12.66 2.30 0.82
N TYR A 140 11.79 3.03 1.52
CA TYR A 140 10.78 2.45 2.41
C TYR A 140 9.42 3.12 2.23
N PHE A 141 8.37 2.39 2.62
CA PHE A 141 7.03 2.90 2.63
C PHE A 141 6.69 3.51 3.99
N ASN A 142 6.24 4.76 4.00
CA ASN A 142 5.82 5.46 5.22
C ASN A 142 4.30 5.35 5.41
N ALA A 143 3.87 4.32 6.15
CA ALA A 143 2.45 4.10 6.44
C ALA A 143 1.80 5.26 7.23
N ALA A 144 2.56 5.96 8.07
CA ALA A 144 2.05 7.09 8.85
C ALA A 144 1.57 8.24 7.94
N ARG A 145 2.22 8.45 6.79
CA ARG A 145 1.76 9.43 5.79
C ARG A 145 0.39 9.07 5.23
N CYS A 146 0.13 7.78 5.02
CA CYS A 146 -1.17 7.32 4.51
C CYS A 146 -2.26 7.47 5.56
N VAL A 147 -1.99 7.09 6.81
CA VAL A 147 -2.94 7.28 7.93
C VAL A 147 -3.30 8.75 8.11
N ALA A 148 -2.32 9.65 8.08
CA ALA A 148 -2.58 11.09 8.19
C ALA A 148 -3.45 11.62 7.04
N LYS A 149 -3.18 11.18 5.80
CA LYS A 149 -3.99 11.57 4.63
C LYS A 149 -5.41 11.01 4.68
N LEU A 150 -5.59 9.77 5.14
CA LEU A 150 -6.90 9.17 5.31
C LEU A 150 -7.73 9.93 6.36
N GLY A 151 -7.13 10.26 7.50
CA GLY A 151 -7.81 11.06 8.52
C GLY A 151 -8.24 12.44 8.01
N GLN A 152 -7.41 13.09 7.17
CA GLN A 152 -7.80 14.35 6.53
C GLN A 152 -8.98 14.15 5.58
N LEU A 153 -8.95 13.09 4.75
CA LEU A 153 -10.02 12.79 3.81
C LEU A 153 -11.35 12.49 4.52
N GLU A 154 -11.32 11.77 5.64
CA GLU A 154 -12.50 11.51 6.47
C GLU A 154 -13.12 12.82 7.00
N GLN A 155 -12.29 13.75 7.47
CA GLN A 155 -12.76 15.07 7.90
C GLN A 155 -13.37 15.87 6.74
N ASP A 156 -12.70 15.92 5.59
CA ASP A 156 -13.16 16.65 4.41
C ASP A 156 -14.50 16.09 3.90
N MET A 157 -14.65 14.77 3.91
CA MET A 157 -15.89 14.09 3.53
C MET A 157 -17.02 14.41 4.51
N PHE A 158 -16.75 14.40 5.82
CA PHE A 158 -17.73 14.77 6.84
C PHE A 158 -18.20 16.23 6.72
N HIS A 159 -17.25 17.15 6.49
CA HIS A 159 -17.57 18.56 6.26
C HIS A 159 -18.42 18.76 4.99
N THR A 160 -18.07 18.05 3.91
CA THR A 160 -18.82 18.12 2.65
C THR A 160 -20.23 17.58 2.83
N TYR A 161 -20.39 16.46 3.53
CA TYR A 161 -21.70 15.87 3.83
C TYR A 161 -22.58 16.83 4.64
N SER A 162 -22.02 17.44 5.70
CA SER A 162 -22.76 18.43 6.52
C SER A 162 -23.25 19.60 5.67
N ARG A 163 -22.41 20.14 4.78
CA ARG A 163 -22.80 21.22 3.86
C ARG A 163 -23.91 20.81 2.89
N ILE A 164 -23.86 19.59 2.37
CA ILE A 164 -24.91 19.05 1.51
C ILE A 164 -26.24 18.97 2.27
N GLN A 165 -26.21 18.52 3.53
CA GLN A 165 -27.41 18.44 4.37
C GLN A 165 -28.01 19.81 4.67
N ASP A 166 -27.17 20.81 4.99
CA ASP A 166 -27.62 22.18 5.22
C ASP A 166 -28.29 22.77 3.97
N LEU A 167 -27.67 22.58 2.79
CA LEU A 167 -28.24 23.02 1.52
C LEU A 167 -29.56 22.32 1.19
N ALA A 168 -29.66 21.01 1.45
CA ALA A 168 -30.89 20.26 1.25
C ALA A 168 -32.03 20.81 2.11
N ASN A 169 -31.75 21.13 3.38
CA ASN A 169 -32.71 21.74 4.29
C ASN A 169 -33.15 23.13 3.80
N ILE A 170 -32.22 23.96 3.32
CA ILE A 170 -32.55 25.30 2.77
C ILE A 170 -33.47 25.18 1.55
N VAL A 171 -33.16 24.28 0.61
CA VAL A 171 -33.99 24.07 -0.58
C VAL A 171 -35.38 23.58 -0.20
N GLN A 172 -35.48 22.67 0.79
CA GLN A 172 -36.77 22.16 1.26
C GLN A 172 -37.63 23.27 1.90
N LEU A 173 -37.03 24.16 2.69
CA LEU A 173 -37.72 25.31 3.27
C LEU A 173 -38.20 26.30 2.20
N GLN A 174 -37.39 26.53 1.16
CA GLN A 174 -37.77 27.40 0.04
C GLN A 174 -38.97 26.85 -0.74
N LEU A 175 -39.01 25.54 -0.99
CA LEU A 175 -40.13 24.87 -1.65
C LEU A 175 -41.43 24.98 -0.83
N GLN A 176 -41.35 24.82 0.49
CA GLN A 176 -42.51 24.97 1.37
C GLN A 176 -43.02 26.42 1.40
N SER A 177 -42.14 27.42 1.42
CA SER A 177 -42.54 28.83 1.39
C SER A 177 -43.20 29.28 0.08
N SER A 178 -42.95 28.59 -1.04
CA SER A 178 -43.62 28.87 -2.32
C SER A 178 -44.99 28.23 -2.48
N GLU A 179 -45.33 27.23 -1.66
CA GLU A 179 -46.65 26.56 -1.69
C GLU A 179 -47.70 27.27 -0.79
N ASP A 180 -47.26 28.11 0.15
CA ASP A 180 -48.13 28.85 1.08
C ASP A 180 -48.54 30.26 0.57
N GLU A 181 -48.03 30.70 -0.60
CA GLU A 181 -48.35 32.02 -1.21
C GLU A 181 -49.38 31.95 -2.37
N ASP A 182 -49.87 30.76 -2.74
CA ASP A 182 -50.95 30.53 -3.73
C ASP A 182 -52.29 30.16 -3.07
#